data_AF-Q6KHL7-F1
#
_entry.id   AF-Q6KHL7-F1
#
_cell.length_a   1.000
_cell.length_b   1.000
_cell.length_c   1.000
_cell.angle_alpha   90.00
_cell.angle_beta   90.00
_cell.angle_gamma   90.00
#
_symmetry.space_group_name_H-M   'P 1'
#
loop_
_entity.id
_entity.type
_entity.pdbx_description
1 polymer ?
#
loop_
_entity_poly.entity_id
_entity_poly.type
_entity_poly.pdbx_seq_one_letter_code
_entity_poly.pdbx_strand_id
1 'polypeptide(L)'
;MIMYMKKDICVIGTGRFGLAIIDQLSKMKQYSILAIDKNEATLSSVSQIVTSVAIADAADLRALSGLGVANFDTVIVALSDNIEVIAALLELNVKNIIARANSKRHARVLKQIGVDVIIRPEEEAGIRTALIATNQSFIKYSEHLQEVGDGYVIGSIILSNSQISDKPLKDVNFNNKGVSVVLVKRGVSSVLPSGNLTLKLGDIITVIGLVQNVTNVFTLISTDNEKTTKVILRKRREFSIFGKKNKEKTENAFKAQDNGLISKTNKTTELISTKNKIVASKIKPKNTQ
;
A
#
# COMPACT_ATOMS: atom_id res chain seq x y z
N MET A 1 8.43 -2.51 -32.20
CA MET A 1 8.63 -1.64 -31.01
C MET A 1 7.39 -0.77 -30.90
N ILE A 2 6.48 -1.08 -29.99
CA ILE A 2 5.26 -0.26 -29.80
C ILE A 2 5.70 1.00 -29.06
N MET A 3 5.71 2.15 -29.76
CA MET A 3 5.83 3.44 -29.10
C MET A 3 4.59 3.62 -28.21
N TYR A 4 4.79 3.62 -26.90
CA TYR A 4 3.76 4.09 -25.98
C TYR A 4 3.65 5.61 -26.15
N MET A 5 2.57 6.09 -26.77
CA MET A 5 2.22 7.50 -26.71
C MET A 5 2.05 7.88 -25.25
N LYS A 6 2.79 8.91 -24.82
CA LYS A 6 2.65 9.53 -23.51
C LYS A 6 1.21 10.04 -23.41
N LYS A 7 0.45 9.57 -22.43
CA LYS A 7 -0.93 10.05 -22.22
C LYS A 7 -0.92 11.30 -21.36
N ASP A 8 -1.77 12.25 -21.71
CA ASP A 8 -1.94 13.51 -20.99
C ASP A 8 -3.12 13.39 -20.03
N ILE A 9 -2.85 13.57 -18.73
CA ILE A 9 -3.84 13.45 -17.66
C ILE A 9 -4.00 14.79 -16.94
N CYS A 10 -5.23 15.27 -16.85
CA CYS A 10 -5.57 16.42 -16.03
C CYS A 10 -6.16 15.93 -14.69
N VAL A 11 -5.66 16.44 -13.57
CA VAL A 11 -6.21 16.18 -12.23
C VAL A 11 -6.73 17.47 -11.66
N ILE A 12 -8.04 17.55 -11.46
CA ILE A 12 -8.75 18.69 -10.88
C ILE A 12 -9.03 18.43 -9.40
N GLY A 13 -8.46 19.26 -8.55
CA GLY A 13 -8.48 19.16 -7.09
C GLY A 13 -7.23 18.45 -6.56
N THR A 14 -6.39 19.19 -5.83
CA THR A 14 -5.16 18.70 -5.17
C THR A 14 -5.32 18.56 -3.66
N GLY A 15 -6.53 18.18 -3.22
CA GLY A 15 -6.77 17.70 -1.86
C GLY A 15 -6.22 16.28 -1.63
N ARG A 16 -6.55 15.68 -0.48
CA ARG A 16 -6.03 14.34 -0.08
C ARG A 16 -6.14 13.25 -1.15
N PHE A 17 -7.28 13.16 -1.83
CA PHE A 17 -7.50 12.16 -2.87
C PHE A 17 -6.70 12.47 -4.15
N GLY A 18 -6.73 13.73 -4.61
CA GLY A 18 -5.98 14.17 -5.79
C GLY A 18 -4.46 14.04 -5.60
N LEU A 19 -3.93 14.37 -4.43
CA LEU A 19 -2.51 14.17 -4.09
C LEU A 19 -2.12 12.69 -4.18
N ALA A 20 -2.95 11.79 -3.65
CA ALA A 20 -2.70 10.35 -3.72
C ALA A 20 -2.68 9.85 -5.18
N ILE A 21 -3.58 10.37 -6.03
CA ILE A 21 -3.61 10.07 -7.47
C ILE A 21 -2.33 10.57 -8.15
N ILE A 22 -1.96 11.84 -7.93
CA ILE A 22 -0.78 12.47 -8.53
C ILE A 22 0.50 11.72 -8.13
N ASP A 23 0.65 11.36 -6.85
CA ASP A 23 1.79 10.59 -6.36
C ASP A 23 1.93 9.24 -7.09
N GLN A 24 0.82 8.51 -7.29
CA GLN A 24 0.85 7.25 -8.04
C GLN A 24 1.16 7.46 -9.52
N LEU A 25 0.55 8.45 -10.16
CA LEU A 25 0.80 8.74 -11.58
C LEU A 25 2.26 9.16 -11.83
N SER A 26 2.83 9.98 -10.95
CA SER A 26 4.22 10.46 -11.06
C SER A 26 5.25 9.32 -11.01
N LYS A 27 4.98 8.26 -10.22
CA LYS A 27 5.83 7.07 -10.11
C LYS A 27 5.87 6.24 -11.39
N MET A 28 4.82 6.31 -12.21
CA MET A 28 4.73 5.56 -13.47
C MET A 28 5.55 6.22 -14.60
N LYS A 29 5.98 7.49 -14.47
CA LYS A 29 6.86 8.25 -15.39
C LYS A 29 6.43 8.36 -16.86
N GLN A 30 5.29 7.79 -17.23
CA GLN A 30 4.81 7.68 -18.61
C GLN A 30 3.68 8.66 -18.96
N TYR A 31 3.33 9.55 -18.04
CA TYR A 31 2.20 10.47 -18.18
C TYR A 31 2.67 11.93 -18.13
N SER A 32 2.02 12.79 -18.92
CA SER A 32 2.07 14.23 -18.70
C SER A 32 0.93 14.59 -17.75
N ILE A 33 1.22 15.36 -16.69
CA ILE A 33 0.22 15.64 -15.66
C ILE A 33 0.04 17.14 -15.52
N LEU A 34 -1.19 17.62 -15.72
CA LEU A 34 -1.63 18.95 -15.33
C LEU A 34 -2.45 18.85 -14.04
N ALA A 35 -2.03 19.53 -12.98
CA ALA A 35 -2.81 19.65 -11.75
C ALA A 35 -3.50 21.01 -11.69
N ILE A 36 -4.81 21.03 -11.40
CA ILE A 36 -5.62 22.25 -11.27
C ILE A 36 -6.21 22.31 -9.87
N ASP A 37 -6.06 23.43 -9.17
CA ASP A 37 -6.77 23.72 -7.92
C ASP A 37 -6.89 25.24 -7.74
N LYS A 38 -7.84 25.71 -6.94
CA LYS A 38 -7.93 27.12 -6.55
C LYS A 38 -6.91 27.50 -5.47
N ASN A 39 -6.41 26.51 -4.72
CA ASN A 39 -5.51 26.70 -3.61
C ASN A 39 -4.05 26.48 -4.01
N GLU A 40 -3.34 27.59 -4.20
CA GLU A 40 -1.91 27.64 -4.53
C GLU A 40 -1.02 26.83 -3.58
N ALA A 41 -1.32 26.81 -2.28
CA ALA A 41 -0.52 26.09 -1.29
C ALA A 41 -0.54 24.57 -1.57
N THR A 42 -1.69 24.04 -1.99
CA THR A 42 -1.79 22.61 -2.33
C THR A 42 -1.07 22.28 -3.64
N LEU A 43 -1.14 23.15 -4.65
CA LEU A 43 -0.42 22.97 -5.92
C LEU A 43 1.10 23.04 -5.74
N SER A 44 1.58 23.93 -4.86
CA SER A 44 3.01 24.05 -4.56
C SER A 44 3.62 22.72 -4.14
N SER A 45 2.88 21.91 -3.37
CA SER A 45 3.33 20.59 -2.90
C SER A 45 3.51 19.55 -4.01
N VAL A 46 2.85 19.72 -5.16
CA VAL A 46 2.93 18.78 -6.30
C VAL A 46 3.69 19.31 -7.50
N SER A 47 4.02 20.61 -7.52
CA SER A 47 4.69 21.29 -8.64
C SER A 47 5.96 20.58 -9.13
N GLN A 48 6.69 19.91 -8.25
CA GLN A 48 7.93 19.19 -8.57
C GLN A 48 7.72 17.79 -9.17
N ILE A 49 6.50 17.23 -9.07
CA ILE A 49 6.20 15.85 -9.47
C ILE A 49 5.17 15.76 -10.61
N VAL A 50 4.63 16.89 -11.06
CA VAL A 50 3.73 17.00 -12.23
C VAL A 50 4.42 17.74 -13.37
N THR A 51 3.83 17.72 -14.56
CA THR A 51 4.36 18.44 -15.73
C THR A 51 4.05 19.93 -15.64
N SER A 52 2.86 20.28 -15.16
CA SER A 52 2.46 21.67 -14.95
C SER A 52 1.36 21.77 -13.88
N VAL A 53 1.23 22.96 -13.31
CA VAL A 53 0.18 23.33 -12.36
C VAL A 53 -0.57 24.55 -12.88
N ALA A 54 -1.86 24.65 -12.59
CA ALA A 54 -2.66 25.83 -12.88
C ALA A 54 -3.55 26.19 -11.69
N ILE A 55 -3.50 27.46 -11.27
CA ILE A 55 -4.41 28.01 -10.27
C ILE A 55 -5.65 28.49 -10.99
N ALA A 56 -6.78 27.78 -10.84
CA ALA A 56 -8.03 28.12 -11.52
C ALA A 56 -9.25 27.60 -10.76
N ASP A 57 -10.38 28.28 -10.94
CA ASP A 57 -11.68 27.73 -10.61
C ASP A 57 -12.13 26.79 -11.74
N ALA A 58 -12.21 25.50 -11.45
CA ALA A 58 -12.59 24.50 -12.41
C ALA A 58 -14.09 24.49 -12.74
N ALA A 59 -14.91 25.31 -12.06
CA ALA A 59 -16.29 25.55 -12.48
C ALA A 59 -16.38 26.62 -13.60
N ASP A 60 -15.33 27.44 -13.82
CA ASP A 60 -15.30 28.41 -14.92
C ASP A 60 -14.88 27.73 -16.23
N LEU A 61 -15.87 27.56 -17.12
CA LEU A 61 -15.69 27.01 -18.46
C LEU A 61 -14.59 27.73 -19.26
N ARG A 62 -14.45 29.06 -19.12
CA ARG A 62 -13.41 29.83 -19.84
C ARG A 62 -12.02 29.50 -19.30
N ALA A 63 -11.89 29.29 -17.99
CA ALA A 63 -10.63 28.90 -17.39
C ALA A 63 -10.22 27.50 -17.88
N LEU A 64 -11.12 26.52 -17.86
CA LEU A 64 -10.86 25.17 -18.38
C LEU A 64 -10.53 25.17 -19.87
N SER A 65 -11.24 25.98 -20.66
CA SER A 65 -10.99 26.13 -22.10
C SER A 65 -9.61 26.75 -22.37
N GLY A 66 -9.24 27.83 -21.66
CA GLY A 66 -7.93 28.47 -21.78
C GLY A 66 -6.75 27.57 -21.38
N LEU A 67 -6.99 26.60 -20.50
CA LEU A 67 -6.03 25.57 -20.11
C LEU A 67 -6.00 24.37 -21.07
N GLY A 68 -6.86 24.34 -22.09
CA GLY A 68 -6.92 23.28 -23.08
C GLY A 68 -7.36 21.92 -22.52
N VAL A 69 -8.17 21.91 -21.46
CA VAL A 69 -8.56 20.68 -20.73
C VAL A 69 -9.27 19.67 -21.65
N ALA A 70 -9.99 20.13 -22.66
CA ALA A 70 -10.64 19.28 -23.68
C ALA A 70 -9.67 18.41 -24.49
N ASN A 71 -8.39 18.78 -24.55
CA ASN A 71 -7.37 18.05 -25.31
C ASN A 71 -6.71 16.91 -24.51
N PHE A 72 -6.97 16.82 -23.21
CA PHE A 72 -6.40 15.77 -22.35
C PHE A 72 -7.07 14.42 -22.63
N ASP A 73 -6.28 13.35 -22.57
CA ASP A 73 -6.79 11.98 -22.77
C ASP A 73 -7.75 11.58 -21.67
N THR A 74 -7.50 12.01 -20.43
CA THR A 74 -8.32 11.74 -19.25
C THR A 74 -8.33 12.94 -18.32
N VAL A 75 -9.52 13.30 -17.83
CA VAL A 75 -9.69 14.30 -16.76
C VAL A 75 -10.22 13.62 -15.51
N ILE A 76 -9.48 13.74 -14.41
CA ILE A 76 -9.83 13.19 -13.10
C ILE A 76 -10.31 14.33 -12.20
N VAL A 77 -11.56 14.26 -11.74
CA VAL A 77 -12.17 15.26 -10.86
C VAL A 77 -12.20 14.72 -9.43
N ALA A 78 -11.22 15.13 -8.63
CA ALA A 78 -10.99 14.65 -7.26
C ALA A 78 -11.69 15.50 -6.17
N LEU A 79 -12.30 16.62 -6.56
CA LEU A 79 -13.11 17.48 -5.69
C LEU A 79 -14.34 16.73 -5.14
N SER A 80 -14.73 17.03 -3.91
CA SER A 80 -15.90 16.40 -3.26
C SER A 80 -17.23 16.99 -3.73
N ASP A 81 -17.22 18.28 -4.07
CA ASP A 81 -18.31 19.00 -4.71
C ASP A 81 -17.83 19.35 -6.11
N ASN A 82 -18.44 18.73 -7.11
CA ASN A 82 -17.89 18.71 -8.47
C ASN A 82 -18.96 18.71 -9.56
N ILE A 83 -20.24 18.87 -9.22
CA ILE A 83 -21.32 18.81 -10.22
C ILE A 83 -21.14 19.91 -11.27
N GLU A 84 -20.83 21.14 -10.84
CA GLU A 84 -20.60 22.28 -11.74
C GLU A 84 -19.35 22.07 -12.61
N VAL A 85 -18.27 21.55 -12.02
CA VAL A 85 -17.02 21.22 -12.75
C VAL A 85 -17.29 20.17 -13.82
N ILE A 86 -18.03 19.11 -13.47
CA ILE A 86 -18.39 18.04 -14.40
C ILE A 86 -19.27 18.59 -15.53
N ALA A 87 -20.26 19.44 -15.22
CA ALA A 87 -21.08 20.08 -16.24
C ALA A 87 -20.22 20.89 -17.22
N ALA A 88 -19.29 21.71 -16.72
CA ALA A 88 -18.38 22.47 -17.58
C ALA A 88 -17.49 21.57 -18.46
N LEU A 89 -16.99 20.46 -17.94
CA LEU A 89 -16.19 19.50 -18.72
C LEU A 89 -17.01 18.81 -19.82
N LEU A 90 -18.28 18.48 -19.53
CA LEU A 90 -19.20 17.91 -20.51
C LEU A 90 -19.54 18.93 -21.61
N GLU A 91 -19.77 20.20 -21.27
CA GLU A 91 -19.95 21.28 -22.24
C GLU A 91 -18.71 21.48 -23.14
N LEU A 92 -17.52 21.26 -22.60
CA LEU A 92 -16.25 21.26 -23.34
C LEU A 92 -16.00 19.97 -24.14
N ASN A 93 -16.94 19.02 -24.15
CA ASN A 93 -16.84 17.73 -24.83
C ASN A 93 -15.61 16.89 -24.41
N VAL A 94 -15.23 16.96 -23.13
CA VAL A 94 -14.16 16.11 -22.58
C VAL A 94 -14.59 14.64 -22.68
N LYS A 95 -13.78 13.83 -23.35
CA LYS A 95 -14.15 12.44 -23.72
C LYS A 95 -14.15 11.48 -22.54
N ASN A 96 -13.13 11.57 -21.67
CA ASN A 96 -12.93 10.61 -20.59
C ASN A 96 -12.85 11.34 -19.25
N ILE A 97 -13.93 11.24 -18.48
CA ILE A 97 -14.05 11.85 -17.16
C ILE A 97 -14.09 10.76 -16.09
N ILE A 98 -13.22 10.88 -15.08
CA ILE A 98 -13.25 10.06 -13.86
C ILE A 98 -13.64 10.97 -12.71
N ALA A 99 -14.79 10.75 -12.09
CA ALA A 99 -15.29 11.62 -11.04
C ALA A 99 -15.31 10.93 -9.67
N ARG A 100 -14.95 11.69 -8.63
CA ARG A 100 -15.15 11.28 -7.23
C ARG A 100 -16.61 11.51 -6.82
N ALA A 101 -17.21 10.53 -6.14
CA ALA A 101 -18.48 10.71 -5.44
C ALA A 101 -18.32 10.47 -3.93
N ASN A 102 -18.89 11.37 -3.13
CA ASN A 102 -18.89 11.28 -1.66
C ASN A 102 -20.02 10.39 -1.08
N SER A 103 -20.98 9.97 -1.91
CA SER A 103 -22.15 9.20 -1.47
C SER A 103 -22.81 8.44 -2.64
N LYS A 104 -23.66 7.45 -2.30
CA LYS A 104 -24.49 6.73 -3.29
C LYS A 104 -25.39 7.68 -4.08
N ARG A 105 -25.95 8.71 -3.44
CA ARG A 105 -26.81 9.69 -4.10
C ARG A 105 -26.02 10.54 -5.08
N HIS A 106 -24.87 11.06 -4.67
CA HIS A 106 -23.99 11.82 -5.55
C HIS A 106 -23.55 10.99 -6.76
N ALA A 107 -23.14 9.73 -6.56
CA ALA A 107 -22.78 8.83 -7.66
C ALA A 107 -23.93 8.62 -8.66
N ARG A 108 -25.18 8.52 -8.19
CA ARG A 108 -26.34 8.43 -9.10
C ARG A 108 -26.52 9.70 -9.93
N VAL A 109 -26.33 10.88 -9.33
CA VAL A 109 -26.42 12.16 -10.04
C VAL A 109 -25.33 12.25 -11.12
N LEU A 110 -24.07 11.95 -10.77
CA LEU A 110 -22.96 11.95 -11.73
C LEU A 110 -23.20 11.00 -12.92
N LYS A 111 -23.78 9.83 -12.66
CA LYS A 111 -24.14 8.88 -13.70
C LYS A 111 -25.25 9.40 -14.61
N GLN A 112 -26.25 10.09 -14.05
CA GLN A 112 -27.35 10.67 -14.82
C GLN A 112 -26.91 11.81 -15.74
N ILE A 113 -25.90 12.58 -15.35
CA ILE A 113 -25.35 13.67 -16.17
C ILE A 113 -24.31 13.19 -17.20
N GLY A 114 -24.01 11.89 -17.24
CA GLY A 114 -23.18 11.30 -18.30
C GLY A 114 -21.73 10.97 -17.92
N VAL A 115 -21.40 10.86 -16.62
CA VAL A 115 -20.09 10.36 -16.19
C VAL A 115 -20.08 8.83 -16.15
N ASP A 116 -19.18 8.22 -16.91
CA ASP A 116 -19.05 6.76 -16.99
C ASP A 116 -18.27 6.13 -15.84
N VAL A 117 -17.20 6.80 -15.38
CA VAL A 117 -16.30 6.26 -14.35
C VAL A 117 -16.42 7.07 -13.06
N ILE A 118 -16.98 6.44 -12.03
CA ILE A 118 -17.24 7.07 -10.74
C ILE A 118 -16.55 6.28 -9.63
N ILE A 119 -15.70 6.95 -8.85
CA ILE A 119 -14.95 6.37 -7.73
C ILE A 119 -15.52 6.87 -6.41
N ARG A 120 -15.64 5.98 -5.42
CA ARG A 120 -16.20 6.30 -4.10
C ARG A 120 -15.18 5.97 -3.01
N PRO A 121 -14.12 6.79 -2.88
CA PRO A 121 -12.92 6.39 -2.15
C PRO A 121 -13.20 6.12 -0.67
N GLU A 122 -14.11 6.86 -0.03
CA GLU A 122 -14.46 6.63 1.37
C GLU A 122 -15.23 5.33 1.60
N GLU A 123 -16.13 4.94 0.69
CA GLU A 123 -16.85 3.67 0.83
C GLU A 123 -15.90 2.51 0.56
N GLU A 124 -15.09 2.58 -0.51
CA GLU A 124 -14.11 1.54 -0.84
C GLU A 124 -13.09 1.35 0.29
N ALA A 125 -12.53 2.44 0.81
CA ALA A 125 -11.63 2.39 1.96
C ALA A 125 -12.36 1.93 3.24
N GLY A 126 -13.62 2.32 3.43
CA GLY A 126 -14.45 1.94 4.56
C GLY A 126 -14.73 0.44 4.62
N ILE A 127 -15.13 -0.16 3.50
CA ILE A 127 -15.35 -1.61 3.40
C ILE A 127 -14.05 -2.35 3.73
N ARG A 128 -12.94 -1.96 3.09
CA ARG A 128 -11.62 -2.56 3.37
C ARG A 128 -11.23 -2.41 4.85
N THR A 129 -11.46 -1.26 5.45
CA THR A 129 -11.14 -0.99 6.85
C THR A 129 -12.00 -1.84 7.79
N ALA A 130 -13.29 -2.01 7.51
CA ALA A 130 -14.18 -2.85 8.29
C ALA A 130 -13.76 -4.34 8.23
N LEU A 131 -13.34 -4.82 7.06
CA LEU A 131 -12.79 -6.18 6.91
C LEU A 131 -11.50 -6.36 7.72
N ILE A 132 -10.60 -5.37 7.71
CA ILE A 132 -9.40 -5.38 8.55
C ILE A 132 -9.77 -5.42 10.03
N ALA A 133 -10.70 -4.57 10.48
CA ALA A 133 -11.04 -4.42 11.89
C ALA A 133 -11.73 -5.66 12.49
N THR A 134 -12.55 -6.35 11.70
CA THR A 134 -13.34 -7.50 12.16
C THR A 134 -12.59 -8.82 12.10
N ASN A 135 -11.43 -8.86 11.44
CA ASN A 135 -10.68 -10.08 11.26
C ASN A 135 -9.21 -9.87 11.64
N GLN A 136 -8.84 -10.33 12.84
CA GLN A 136 -7.47 -10.24 13.38
C GLN A 136 -6.42 -10.92 12.49
N SER A 137 -6.89 -11.87 11.70
CA SER A 137 -6.17 -12.61 10.69
C SER A 137 -5.97 -11.74 9.43
N PHE A 138 -6.93 -10.89 9.07
CA PHE A 138 -6.79 -9.86 8.04
C PHE A 138 -5.84 -8.73 8.47
N ILE A 139 -5.79 -8.34 9.74
CA ILE A 139 -4.76 -7.40 10.25
C ILE A 139 -3.34 -7.93 9.96
N LYS A 140 -3.12 -9.24 10.09
CA LYS A 140 -1.82 -9.89 9.83
C LYS A 140 -1.44 -9.86 8.34
N TYR A 141 -2.40 -9.78 7.42
CA TYR A 141 -2.17 -9.91 5.98
C TYR A 141 -2.83 -8.80 5.14
N SER A 142 -3.21 -7.67 5.74
CA SER A 142 -4.00 -6.61 5.10
C SER A 142 -3.29 -5.92 3.93
N GLU A 143 -1.95 -5.89 3.98
CA GLU A 143 -1.08 -5.43 2.89
C GLU A 143 -1.06 -6.41 1.70
N HIS A 144 -1.48 -7.66 1.93
CA HIS A 144 -1.42 -8.74 0.97
C HIS A 144 -2.79 -9.18 0.44
N LEU A 145 -3.88 -8.58 0.93
CA LEU A 145 -5.25 -8.93 0.58
C LEU A 145 -5.97 -7.75 -0.06
N GLN A 146 -6.69 -8.04 -1.14
CA GLN A 146 -7.56 -7.11 -1.85
C GLN A 146 -8.95 -7.72 -2.00
N GLU A 147 -9.98 -6.96 -1.66
CA GLU A 147 -11.37 -7.36 -1.86
C GLU A 147 -11.74 -7.30 -3.34
N VAL A 148 -12.44 -8.34 -3.80
CA VAL A 148 -12.87 -8.48 -5.19
C VAL A 148 -14.40 -8.53 -5.32
N GLY A 149 -15.14 -8.39 -4.22
CA GLY A 149 -16.61 -8.38 -4.15
C GLY A 149 -17.18 -9.54 -3.33
N ASP A 150 -18.40 -9.37 -2.81
CA ASP A 150 -19.17 -10.40 -2.11
C ASP A 150 -18.42 -11.14 -0.98
N GLY A 151 -17.51 -10.43 -0.29
CA GLY A 151 -16.67 -11.01 0.76
C GLY A 151 -15.55 -11.94 0.26
N TYR A 152 -15.35 -12.03 -1.06
CA TYR A 152 -14.18 -12.66 -1.66
C TYR A 152 -12.98 -11.70 -1.64
N VAL A 153 -11.81 -12.28 -1.41
CA VAL A 153 -10.53 -11.59 -1.45
C VAL A 153 -9.53 -12.38 -2.25
N ILE A 154 -8.64 -11.65 -2.92
CA ILE A 154 -7.45 -12.18 -3.56
C ILE A 154 -6.23 -11.71 -2.78
N GLY A 155 -5.22 -12.57 -2.63
CA GLY A 155 -3.99 -12.15 -2.00
C GLY A 155 -2.80 -13.04 -2.28
N SER A 156 -1.61 -12.54 -2.00
CA SER A 156 -0.34 -13.24 -2.25
C SER A 156 0.48 -13.40 -0.98
N ILE A 157 1.02 -14.59 -0.75
CA ILE A 157 1.89 -14.86 0.41
C ILE A 157 3.08 -15.72 0.01
N ILE A 158 4.21 -15.51 0.68
CA ILE A 158 5.43 -16.30 0.46
C ILE A 158 5.27 -17.64 1.19
N LEU A 159 5.48 -18.74 0.46
CA LEU A 159 5.56 -20.08 1.00
C LEU A 159 6.80 -20.25 1.87
N SER A 160 6.59 -20.39 3.17
CA SER A 160 7.65 -20.70 4.14
C SER A 160 7.43 -22.02 4.87
N ASN A 161 6.27 -22.67 4.73
CA ASN A 161 5.98 -23.94 5.37
C ASN A 161 6.61 -25.14 4.63
N SER A 162 7.64 -25.72 5.23
CA SER A 162 8.37 -26.92 4.79
C SER A 162 7.51 -28.19 4.74
N GLN A 163 6.38 -28.26 5.46
CA GLN A 163 5.48 -29.41 5.41
C GLN A 163 4.70 -29.50 4.10
N ILE A 164 4.55 -28.39 3.39
CA ILE A 164 3.89 -28.34 2.09
C ILE A 164 4.85 -27.95 0.95
N SER A 165 6.12 -27.68 1.26
CA SER A 165 7.15 -27.58 0.23
C SER A 165 7.38 -28.93 -0.42
N ASP A 166 7.83 -28.90 -1.66
CA ASP A 166 8.13 -30.08 -2.48
C ASP A 166 6.92 -31.00 -2.76
N LYS A 167 5.71 -30.58 -2.38
CA LYS A 167 4.46 -31.26 -2.72
C LYS A 167 3.86 -30.69 -4.01
N PRO A 168 3.27 -31.54 -4.86
CA PRO A 168 2.37 -31.11 -5.92
C PRO A 168 1.21 -30.27 -5.37
N LEU A 169 0.79 -29.25 -6.11
CA LEU A 169 -0.28 -28.35 -5.72
C LEU A 169 -1.59 -29.10 -5.42
N LYS A 170 -1.90 -30.14 -6.20
CA LYS A 170 -3.10 -30.99 -6.00
C LYS A 170 -3.09 -31.68 -4.64
N ASP A 171 -1.93 -32.04 -4.11
CA ASP A 171 -1.84 -32.79 -2.84
C ASP A 171 -2.11 -31.87 -1.64
N VAL A 172 -1.83 -30.57 -1.79
CA VAL A 172 -2.15 -29.55 -0.76
C VAL A 172 -3.64 -29.27 -0.69
N ASN A 173 -4.41 -29.53 -1.77
CA ASN A 173 -5.87 -29.43 -1.82
C ASN A 173 -6.42 -28.09 -1.31
N PHE A 174 -5.99 -26.97 -1.92
CA PHE A 174 -6.51 -25.64 -1.58
C PHE A 174 -8.01 -25.51 -1.87
N ASN A 175 -8.49 -26.09 -2.98
CA ASN A 175 -9.90 -26.02 -3.38
C ASN A 175 -10.84 -26.58 -2.29
N ASN A 176 -10.45 -27.68 -1.63
CA ASN A 176 -11.23 -28.27 -0.53
C ASN A 176 -11.24 -27.39 0.74
N LYS A 177 -10.31 -26.43 0.83
CA LYS A 177 -10.27 -25.38 1.87
C LYS A 177 -11.05 -24.13 1.46
N GLY A 178 -11.78 -24.18 0.35
CA GLY A 178 -12.55 -23.07 -0.19
C GLY A 178 -11.70 -21.94 -0.78
N VAL A 179 -10.52 -22.28 -1.31
CA VAL A 179 -9.56 -21.33 -1.89
C VAL A 179 -9.03 -21.87 -3.22
N SER A 180 -9.03 -21.04 -4.25
CA SER A 180 -8.39 -21.35 -5.54
C SER A 180 -7.04 -20.67 -5.63
N VAL A 181 -6.05 -21.36 -6.19
CA VAL A 181 -4.75 -20.76 -6.49
C VAL A 181 -4.83 -20.14 -7.88
N VAL A 182 -4.42 -18.88 -7.99
CA VAL A 182 -4.50 -18.09 -9.23
C VAL A 182 -3.13 -18.01 -9.91
N LEU A 183 -2.07 -17.85 -9.12
CA LEU A 183 -0.72 -17.66 -9.63
C LEU A 183 0.31 -18.21 -8.65
N VAL A 184 1.38 -18.81 -9.18
CA VAL A 184 2.59 -19.08 -8.41
C VAL A 184 3.76 -18.35 -9.08
N LYS A 185 4.43 -17.47 -8.32
CA LYS A 185 5.61 -16.74 -8.78
C LYS A 185 6.86 -17.30 -8.09
N ARG A 186 7.84 -17.69 -8.90
CA ARG A 186 9.16 -18.20 -8.46
C ARG A 186 10.26 -17.32 -9.02
N GLY A 187 10.89 -16.53 -8.15
CA GLY A 187 11.85 -15.50 -8.57
C GLY A 187 11.21 -14.51 -9.55
N VAL A 188 11.70 -14.49 -10.79
CA VAL A 188 11.17 -13.61 -11.86
C VAL A 188 10.09 -14.27 -12.71
N SER A 189 9.86 -15.58 -12.58
CA SER A 189 8.92 -16.33 -13.41
C SER A 189 7.55 -16.45 -12.75
N SER A 190 6.51 -16.19 -13.52
CA SER A 190 5.10 -16.36 -13.14
C SER A 190 4.56 -17.61 -13.84
N VAL A 191 3.97 -18.53 -13.07
CA VAL A 191 3.48 -19.81 -13.57
C VAL A 191 2.00 -19.95 -13.20
N LEU A 192 1.18 -20.33 -14.19
CA LEU A 192 -0.21 -20.68 -13.92
C LEU A 192 -0.26 -21.99 -13.14
N PRO A 193 -1.09 -22.07 -12.09
CA PRO A 193 -1.17 -23.24 -11.25
C PRO A 193 -1.73 -24.43 -12.03
N SER A 194 -1.02 -25.55 -11.97
CA SER A 194 -1.52 -26.86 -12.39
C SER A 194 -1.43 -27.81 -11.20
N GLY A 195 -2.27 -28.85 -11.17
CA GLY A 195 -2.24 -29.82 -10.07
C GLY A 195 -0.88 -30.50 -9.87
N ASN A 196 -0.10 -30.64 -10.95
CA ASN A 196 1.23 -31.25 -10.93
C ASN A 196 2.36 -30.25 -10.60
N LEU A 197 2.08 -28.96 -10.49
CA LEU A 197 3.07 -27.95 -10.12
C LEU A 197 3.59 -28.24 -8.71
N THR A 198 4.88 -28.53 -8.59
CA THR A 198 5.54 -28.71 -7.29
C THR A 198 5.85 -27.36 -6.66
N LEU A 199 5.33 -27.16 -5.45
CA LEU A 199 5.59 -25.97 -4.64
C LEU A 199 7.01 -25.98 -4.08
N LYS A 200 7.65 -24.82 -3.96
CA LYS A 200 8.98 -24.65 -3.39
C LYS A 200 8.98 -23.52 -2.37
N LEU A 201 9.84 -23.64 -1.36
CA LEU A 201 10.05 -22.56 -0.39
C LEU A 201 10.46 -21.27 -1.13
N GLY A 202 9.88 -20.15 -0.70
CA GLY A 202 10.06 -18.84 -1.33
C GLY A 202 9.12 -18.56 -2.50
N ASP A 203 8.32 -19.54 -2.96
CA ASP A 203 7.26 -19.29 -3.95
C ASP A 203 6.27 -18.26 -3.40
N ILE A 204 5.89 -17.28 -4.21
CA ILE A 204 4.79 -16.37 -3.90
C ILE A 204 3.52 -17.00 -4.48
N ILE A 205 2.61 -17.39 -3.60
CA ILE A 205 1.36 -18.05 -3.95
C ILE A 205 0.24 -17.02 -3.86
N THR A 206 -0.38 -16.73 -5.01
CA THR A 206 -1.58 -15.89 -5.10
C THR A 206 -2.83 -16.77 -5.08
N VAL A 207 -3.76 -16.47 -4.18
CA VAL A 207 -4.98 -17.24 -3.97
C VAL A 207 -6.21 -16.36 -3.90
N ILE A 208 -7.38 -16.92 -4.20
CA ILE A 208 -8.68 -16.26 -4.13
C ILE A 208 -9.69 -17.13 -3.37
N GLY A 209 -10.55 -16.50 -2.58
CA GLY A 209 -11.62 -17.16 -1.83
C GLY A 209 -12.28 -16.23 -0.81
N LEU A 210 -13.19 -16.75 0.00
CA LEU A 210 -13.75 -16.00 1.13
C LEU A 210 -12.66 -15.63 2.13
N VAL A 211 -12.78 -14.45 2.74
CA VAL A 211 -11.80 -13.90 3.70
C VAL A 211 -11.31 -14.92 4.72
N GLN A 212 -12.23 -15.66 5.35
CA GLN A 212 -11.91 -16.64 6.39
C GLN A 212 -11.04 -17.80 5.83
N ASN A 213 -11.40 -18.29 4.66
CA ASN A 213 -10.72 -19.40 3.99
C ASN A 213 -9.31 -19.01 3.53
N VAL A 214 -9.20 -17.85 2.88
CA VAL A 214 -7.90 -17.32 2.43
C VAL A 214 -6.96 -17.13 3.61
N THR A 215 -7.47 -16.65 4.74
CA THR A 215 -6.60 -16.39 5.88
C THR A 215 -6.13 -17.67 6.58
N ASN A 216 -6.98 -18.70 6.62
CA ASN A 216 -6.59 -20.03 7.07
C ASN A 216 -5.50 -20.62 6.18
N VAL A 217 -5.64 -20.47 4.85
CA VAL A 217 -4.63 -20.89 3.87
C VAL A 217 -3.33 -20.10 4.02
N PHE A 218 -3.38 -18.79 4.27
CA PHE A 218 -2.16 -18.00 4.53
C PHE A 218 -1.40 -18.49 5.76
N THR A 219 -2.13 -18.85 6.82
CA THR A 219 -1.52 -19.42 8.03
C THR A 219 -0.87 -20.77 7.75
N LEU A 220 -1.52 -21.64 6.96
CA LEU A 220 -0.93 -22.89 6.47
C LEU A 220 0.34 -22.64 5.64
N ILE A 221 0.33 -21.65 4.74
CA ILE A 221 1.48 -21.36 3.86
C ILE A 221 2.68 -20.78 4.64
N SER A 222 2.42 -20.09 5.75
CA SER A 222 3.44 -19.35 6.53
C SER A 222 3.86 -20.00 7.86
N THR A 223 3.41 -21.22 8.17
CA THR A 223 3.49 -21.84 9.51
C THR A 223 4.90 -21.91 10.11
N ASP A 224 5.97 -22.09 9.33
CA ASP A 224 7.33 -22.21 9.89
C ASP A 224 7.92 -20.89 10.39
N ASN A 225 7.36 -19.74 9.99
CA ASN A 225 7.78 -18.44 10.50
C ASN A 225 7.26 -18.12 11.91
N GLU A 226 6.35 -18.92 12.48
CA GLU A 226 5.78 -18.63 13.80
C GLU A 226 6.73 -18.95 14.96
N LYS A 227 7.65 -19.92 14.81
CA LYS A 227 8.67 -20.21 15.84
C LYS A 227 9.71 -19.09 15.94
N THR A 228 10.17 -18.58 14.80
CA THR A 228 11.16 -17.49 14.73
C THR A 228 10.56 -16.16 15.17
N THR A 229 9.30 -15.89 14.76
CA THR A 229 8.55 -14.69 15.18
C THR A 229 8.27 -14.66 16.68
N LYS A 230 7.94 -15.80 17.31
CA LYS A 230 7.77 -15.87 18.78
C LYS A 230 9.07 -15.57 19.54
N VAL A 231 10.23 -16.05 19.07
CA VAL A 231 11.53 -15.77 19.70
C VAL A 231 11.93 -14.29 19.52
N ILE A 232 11.69 -13.71 18.35
CA ILE A 232 11.98 -12.29 18.06
C ILE A 232 11.03 -11.37 18.85
N LEU A 233 9.74 -11.71 18.96
CA LEU A 233 8.75 -10.96 19.75
C LEU A 233 9.00 -11.06 21.27
N ARG A 234 9.47 -12.21 21.77
CA ARG A 234 9.87 -12.37 23.18
C ARG A 234 11.08 -11.50 23.52
N LYS A 235 12.11 -11.51 22.66
CA LYS A 235 13.30 -10.64 22.79
C LYS A 235 12.95 -9.15 22.64
N ARG A 236 12.02 -8.77 21.76
CA ARG A 236 11.56 -7.36 21.63
C ARG A 236 10.75 -6.88 22.85
N ARG A 237 9.95 -7.73 23.49
CA ARG A 237 9.24 -7.38 24.74
C ARG A 237 10.23 -7.20 25.90
N GLU A 238 11.22 -8.06 26.03
CA GLU A 238 12.28 -7.92 27.04
C GLU A 238 13.10 -6.62 26.83
N PHE A 239 13.45 -6.29 25.59
CA PHE A 239 14.12 -5.03 25.25
C PHE A 239 13.25 -3.78 25.48
N SER A 240 11.94 -3.84 25.17
CA SER A 240 11.03 -2.71 25.39
C SER A 240 10.73 -2.45 26.86
N ILE A 241 10.75 -3.48 27.71
CA ILE A 241 10.62 -3.34 29.17
C ILE A 241 11.92 -2.76 29.76
N PHE A 242 13.08 -3.19 29.26
CA PHE A 242 14.38 -2.66 29.68
C PHE A 242 14.58 -1.19 29.24
N GLY A 243 14.13 -0.83 28.04
CA GLY A 243 14.19 0.54 27.51
C GLY A 243 13.24 1.53 28.18
N LYS A 244 12.12 1.08 28.76
CA LYS A 244 11.23 1.94 29.55
C LYS A 244 11.78 2.23 30.95
N LYS A 245 12.49 1.29 31.58
CA LYS A 245 13.08 1.50 32.93
C LYS A 245 14.26 2.49 32.96
N ASN A 246 14.86 2.84 31.82
CA ASN A 246 15.98 3.78 31.74
C ASN A 246 15.62 5.15 31.13
N LYS A 247 14.35 5.39 30.75
CA LYS A 247 13.92 6.68 30.21
C LYS A 247 13.80 7.78 31.29
N GLU A 248 13.47 7.41 32.53
CA GLU A 248 13.41 8.37 33.65
C GLU A 248 14.79 8.81 34.19
N LYS A 249 15.89 8.15 33.80
CA LYS A 249 17.26 8.57 34.19
C LYS A 249 18.02 9.33 33.11
N THR A 250 17.54 9.33 31.86
CA THR A 250 18.26 9.95 30.72
C THR A 250 17.74 11.34 30.36
N GLU A 251 16.50 11.68 30.73
CA GLU A 251 15.95 13.04 30.51
C GLU A 251 16.53 14.12 31.45
N ASN A 252 17.17 13.72 32.57
CA ASN A 252 17.89 14.65 33.45
C ASN A 252 19.38 14.85 33.10
N ALA A 253 19.92 14.13 32.12
CA ALA A 253 21.32 14.27 31.69
C ALA A 253 21.48 15.14 30.43
N PHE A 254 20.40 15.40 29.67
CA PHE A 254 20.45 16.15 28.41
C PHE A 254 20.23 17.67 28.54
N LYS A 255 20.00 18.19 29.75
CA LYS A 255 19.87 19.64 30.03
C LYS A 255 21.16 20.31 30.54
N ALA A 256 22.27 19.58 30.59
CA ALA A 256 23.54 20.10 31.08
C ALA A 256 24.69 19.75 30.12
N GLN A 257 24.59 20.15 28.84
CA GLN A 257 25.72 20.15 27.91
C GLN A 257 25.45 20.99 26.64
N ASP A 258 24.82 22.16 26.79
CA ASP A 258 25.01 23.25 25.84
C ASP A 258 26.26 24.01 26.26
N ASN A 259 27.42 23.58 25.72
CA ASN A 259 28.63 24.38 25.50
C ASN A 259 29.77 23.46 25.02
N GLY A 260 30.22 23.63 23.77
CA GLY A 260 31.55 23.18 23.35
C GLY A 260 31.65 22.38 22.05
N LEU A 261 31.80 23.12 20.95
CA LEU A 261 32.34 22.80 19.62
C LEU A 261 32.94 21.41 19.29
N ILE A 262 32.52 20.92 18.11
CA ILE A 262 33.37 20.58 16.93
C ILE A 262 34.67 19.80 17.21
N SER A 263 34.69 18.50 16.89
CA SER A 263 35.65 17.87 15.95
C SER A 263 35.68 16.34 16.08
N LYS A 264 35.97 15.67 14.96
CA LYS A 264 36.38 14.25 14.79
C LYS A 264 35.30 13.24 14.40
N THR A 265 35.02 13.30 13.11
CA THR A 265 34.72 12.20 12.17
C THR A 265 35.58 10.93 12.41
N ASN A 266 34.98 9.78 12.11
CA ASN A 266 35.58 8.44 11.90
C ASN A 266 36.13 7.68 13.13
N LYS A 267 35.26 6.95 13.85
CA LYS A 267 35.54 5.68 14.56
C LYS A 267 34.32 5.09 15.28
N THR A 268 33.29 4.63 14.56
CA THR A 268 32.13 3.97 15.23
C THR A 268 31.57 2.74 14.54
N THR A 269 32.20 2.24 13.49
CA THR A 269 31.74 1.02 12.80
C THR A 269 32.44 -0.27 13.24
N GLU A 270 33.40 -0.21 14.18
CA GLU A 270 34.20 -1.38 14.60
C GLU A 270 34.05 -1.83 16.07
N LEU A 271 33.23 -1.19 16.91
CA LEU A 271 33.11 -1.56 18.34
C LEU A 271 31.90 -2.44 18.72
N ILE A 272 31.06 -2.84 17.76
CA ILE A 272 29.84 -3.62 18.07
C ILE A 272 30.04 -5.15 17.84
N SER A 273 31.07 -5.58 17.11
CA SER A 273 31.32 -7.02 16.87
C SER A 273 32.10 -7.72 18.00
N THR A 274 32.79 -6.97 18.88
CA THR A 274 33.70 -7.55 19.89
C THR A 274 33.08 -7.73 21.28
N LYS A 275 31.93 -7.10 21.59
CA LYS A 275 31.26 -7.23 22.91
C LYS A 275 30.33 -8.44 23.05
N ASN A 276 29.96 -9.13 21.97
CA ASN A 276 29.07 -10.30 22.04
C ASN A 276 29.78 -11.67 22.16
N LYS A 277 31.12 -11.72 22.18
CA LYS A 277 31.88 -12.98 22.39
C LYS A 277 32.25 -13.28 23.84
N ILE A 278 32.01 -12.36 24.80
CA ILE A 278 32.49 -12.51 26.19
C ILE A 278 31.37 -12.95 27.18
N VAL A 279 30.09 -12.95 26.77
CA VAL A 279 28.97 -13.31 27.68
C VAL A 279 28.55 -14.79 27.59
N ALA A 280 29.11 -15.58 26.68
CA ALA A 280 28.69 -16.97 26.42
C ALA A 280 29.50 -18.08 27.14
N SER A 281 30.34 -17.78 28.14
CA SER A 281 31.19 -18.81 28.80
C SER A 281 31.02 -18.98 30.32
N LYS A 282 29.99 -18.41 30.96
CA LYS A 282 29.78 -18.56 32.42
C LYS A 282 28.35 -18.91 32.83
N ILE A 283 27.81 -20.04 32.38
CA ILE A 283 26.76 -20.78 33.13
C ILE A 283 26.93 -22.29 32.84
N LYS A 284 27.57 -23.03 33.75
CA LYS A 284 27.45 -24.51 33.87
C LYS A 284 26.45 -24.82 35.00
N PRO A 285 25.68 -25.92 34.92
CA PRO A 285 24.65 -26.26 35.90
C PRO A 285 25.27 -26.89 37.18
N LYS A 286 24.75 -26.54 38.35
CA LYS A 286 24.93 -27.32 39.58
C LYS A 286 23.95 -28.51 39.53
N ASN A 287 24.46 -29.73 39.57
CA ASN A 287 23.67 -30.93 39.82
C ASN A 287 23.40 -31.08 41.31
N THR A 288 22.18 -31.52 41.61
CA THR A 288 21.73 -32.16 42.84
C THR A 288 22.26 -33.60 42.93
N GLN A 289 23.02 -33.89 43.99
CA GLN A 289 22.87 -35.01 44.93
C GLN A 289 23.88 -34.81 46.06
#